data_AF-A0A6P4DBT0-F1
#
_entry.id   AF-A0A6P4DBT0-F1
#
_cell.length_a   1.000
_cell.length_b   1.000
_cell.length_c   1.000
_cell.angle_alpha   90.00
_cell.angle_beta   90.00
_cell.angle_gamma   90.00
#
_symmetry.space_group_name_H-M   'P 1'
#
loop_
_entity.id
_entity.type
_entity.pdbx_description
1 polymer ?
#
loop_
_entity_poly.entity_id
_entity_poly.type
_entity_poly.pdbx_seq_one_letter_code
_entity_poly.pdbx_strand_id
1 'polypeptide(L)'
;MEKLKRVSAPAWEYMQKFDLAVWCKVYFSHGTKVNNITNNMCEVWNAKIVEHRKKPILSMCEGLQCYIMRKMATHKKKLEAHIRPLAPVQHKKLDQFIKPKSHKWRAIWAGDSERVLFEVHSQNHKVGVNLHKRTCTCNVWQLTGMPCRHAVAALAKMCLKTENFVHKWLTMEAIRATYSHCIKPVNSEEYWTPTNVPRPLPPTIKRAAHRPKMKRRADPVEREMSTTKSKARKAKKKLSKNHREEISVSQSASPAEEAAGKNSNDNPPTVREKQQIVRPPAPSFVPPPIPAPGPTLWFKSQPSQAPNLMPHSSQLQSND
;
A
#
# COMPACT_ATOMS: atom_id res chain seq x y z
N MET A 1 21.92 8.04 -1.38
CA MET A 1 21.91 6.75 -2.11
C MET A 1 22.90 5.74 -1.53
N GLU A 2 24.15 6.10 -1.26
CA GLU A 2 25.23 5.19 -0.81
C GLU A 2 24.87 4.14 0.25
N LYS A 3 24.10 4.49 1.29
CA LYS A 3 23.73 3.53 2.35
C LYS A 3 22.98 2.30 1.79
N LEU A 4 22.24 2.44 0.69
CA LEU A 4 21.65 1.31 -0.03
C LEU A 4 22.73 0.52 -0.78
N LYS A 5 23.64 1.19 -1.50
CA LYS A 5 24.75 0.56 -2.24
C LYS A 5 25.67 -0.27 -1.30
N ARG A 6 25.95 0.23 -0.10
CA ARG A 6 26.75 -0.47 0.94
C ARG A 6 26.04 -1.70 1.52
N VAL A 7 24.70 -1.77 1.47
CA VAL A 7 23.91 -2.92 1.95
C VAL A 7 23.63 -3.93 0.84
N SER A 8 23.39 -3.46 -0.39
CA SER A 8 23.23 -4.31 -1.58
C SER A 8 23.42 -3.48 -2.86
N ALA A 9 24.54 -3.71 -3.55
CA ALA A 9 24.79 -3.09 -4.86
C ALA A 9 23.74 -3.49 -5.92
N PRO A 10 23.32 -4.77 -6.07
CA PRO A 10 22.27 -5.15 -7.02
C PRO A 10 20.92 -4.47 -6.76
N ALA A 11 20.55 -4.28 -5.49
CA ALA A 11 19.33 -3.52 -5.15
C ALA A 11 19.48 -2.03 -5.47
N TRP A 12 20.66 -1.44 -5.26
CA TRP A 12 20.95 -0.05 -5.62
C TRP A 12 20.94 0.17 -7.15
N GLU A 13 21.47 -0.76 -7.93
CA GLU A 13 21.41 -0.76 -9.40
C GLU A 13 19.99 -0.91 -9.92
N TYR A 14 19.20 -1.84 -9.35
CA TYR A 14 17.79 -2.00 -9.68
C TYR A 14 16.99 -0.73 -9.38
N MET A 15 17.13 -0.16 -8.17
CA MET A 15 16.36 1.02 -7.75
C MET A 15 16.73 2.31 -8.50
N GLN A 16 17.92 2.39 -9.11
CA GLN A 16 18.29 3.52 -9.98
C GLN A 16 17.58 3.53 -11.34
N LYS A 17 16.98 2.41 -11.76
CA LYS A 17 16.17 2.34 -13.00
C LYS A 17 14.82 3.06 -12.86
N PHE A 18 14.49 3.56 -11.66
CA PHE A 18 13.25 4.25 -11.33
C PHE A 18 13.54 5.63 -10.76
N ASP A 19 12.78 6.62 -11.23
CA ASP A 19 12.80 7.99 -10.70
C ASP A 19 12.62 7.99 -9.17
N LEU A 20 13.46 8.77 -8.49
CA LEU A 20 13.44 8.98 -7.05
C LEU A 20 12.07 9.47 -6.56
N ALA A 21 11.30 10.22 -7.36
CA ALA A 21 9.95 10.65 -6.99
C ALA A 21 8.95 9.49 -6.81
N VAL A 22 9.21 8.32 -7.42
CA VAL A 22 8.34 7.13 -7.32
C VAL A 22 8.54 6.37 -6.02
N TRP A 23 9.76 6.35 -5.46
CA TRP A 23 10.12 5.45 -4.35
C TRP A 23 10.87 6.12 -3.18
N CYS A 24 11.56 7.23 -3.41
CA CYS A 24 12.32 7.95 -2.39
C CYS A 24 11.50 9.10 -1.78
N LYS A 25 11.01 8.87 -0.57
CA LYS A 25 10.05 9.71 0.18
C LYS A 25 10.37 11.22 0.31
N VAL A 26 11.63 11.63 0.09
CA VAL A 26 12.03 13.04 0.08
C VAL A 26 11.47 13.78 -1.14
N TYR A 27 11.34 13.08 -2.28
CA TYR A 27 10.94 13.61 -3.58
C TYR A 27 9.45 13.37 -3.92
N PHE A 28 8.67 12.80 -2.99
CA PHE A 28 7.24 12.57 -3.21
C PHE A 28 6.49 13.91 -3.37
N SER A 29 5.57 13.97 -4.33
CA SER A 29 4.74 15.16 -4.53
C SER A 29 4.01 15.58 -3.26
N HIS A 30 4.12 16.87 -2.92
CA HIS A 30 3.40 17.46 -1.79
C HIS A 30 1.88 17.59 -2.05
N GLY A 31 1.38 17.21 -3.23
CA GLY A 31 -0.04 17.32 -3.59
C GLY A 31 -0.94 16.46 -2.70
N THR A 32 -0.68 15.16 -2.61
CA THR A 32 -1.61 14.17 -2.01
C THR A 32 -1.75 14.24 -0.49
N LYS A 33 -0.80 14.88 0.21
CA LYS A 33 -0.69 14.92 1.69
C LYS A 33 -0.65 13.53 2.38
N VAL A 34 -0.37 12.46 1.64
CA VAL A 34 -0.26 11.10 2.16
C VAL A 34 1.18 10.62 2.02
N ASN A 35 1.81 10.31 3.16
CA ASN A 35 3.22 9.90 3.21
C ASN A 35 3.43 8.38 3.25
N ASN A 36 2.41 7.60 2.88
CA ASN A 36 2.39 6.14 2.83
C ASN A 36 2.10 5.69 1.39
N ILE A 37 2.99 4.92 0.79
CA ILE A 37 2.68 4.13 -0.42
C ILE A 37 2.41 2.71 0.05
N THR A 38 1.14 2.28 0.02
CA THR A 38 0.74 0.92 0.44
C THR A 38 -0.37 0.39 -0.44
N ASN A 39 -0.24 -0.86 -0.88
CA ASN A 39 -1.24 -1.59 -1.67
C ASN A 39 -2.51 -1.96 -0.87
N ASN A 40 -2.58 -1.62 0.42
CA ASN A 40 -3.63 -2.00 1.37
C ASN A 40 -5.06 -1.70 0.88
N MET A 41 -5.30 -0.56 0.21
CA MET A 41 -6.62 -0.25 -0.35
C MET A 41 -7.03 -1.25 -1.44
N CYS A 42 -6.10 -1.55 -2.34
CA CYS A 42 -6.28 -2.55 -3.39
C CYS A 42 -6.41 -3.96 -2.81
N GLU A 43 -5.67 -4.30 -1.75
CA GLU A 43 -5.74 -5.61 -1.09
C GLU A 43 -7.08 -5.84 -0.37
N VAL A 44 -7.55 -4.86 0.41
CA VAL A 44 -8.87 -4.89 1.07
C VAL A 44 -10.00 -4.97 0.04
N TRP A 45 -9.91 -4.20 -1.05
CA TRP A 45 -10.89 -4.27 -2.14
C TRP A 45 -10.86 -5.62 -2.87
N ASN A 46 -9.66 -6.08 -3.28
CA ASN A 46 -9.47 -7.37 -3.94
C ASN A 46 -9.99 -8.53 -3.09
N ALA A 47 -9.74 -8.51 -1.77
CA ALA A 47 -10.26 -9.51 -0.85
C ALA A 47 -11.80 -9.54 -0.88
N LYS A 48 -12.46 -8.36 -0.83
CA LYS A 48 -13.93 -8.32 -0.81
C LYS A 48 -14.57 -8.73 -2.15
N ILE A 49 -14.04 -8.30 -3.29
CA ILE A 49 -14.63 -8.63 -4.60
C ILE A 49 -14.50 -10.11 -4.99
N VAL A 50 -13.65 -10.90 -4.31
CA VAL A 50 -13.51 -12.36 -4.57
C VAL A 50 -14.83 -13.12 -4.38
N GLU A 51 -15.71 -12.66 -3.49
CA GLU A 51 -17.02 -13.25 -3.25
C GLU A 51 -18.03 -12.84 -4.34
N HIS A 52 -18.01 -11.57 -4.75
CA HIS A 52 -18.96 -10.99 -5.70
C HIS A 52 -18.67 -11.40 -7.15
N ARG A 53 -17.40 -11.46 -7.56
CA ARG A 53 -16.97 -11.79 -8.94
C ARG A 53 -17.24 -13.24 -9.40
N LYS A 54 -17.88 -14.04 -8.56
CA LYS A 54 -18.31 -15.42 -8.86
C LYS A 54 -19.78 -15.48 -9.32
N LYS A 55 -20.53 -14.38 -9.18
CA LYS A 55 -21.95 -14.27 -9.49
C LYS A 55 -22.18 -13.82 -10.94
N PRO A 56 -23.41 -13.99 -11.48
CA PRO A 56 -23.86 -13.29 -12.68
C PRO A 56 -23.65 -11.77 -12.57
N ILE A 57 -23.54 -11.07 -13.70
CA ILE A 57 -23.13 -9.65 -13.73
C ILE A 57 -24.07 -8.73 -12.93
N LEU A 58 -25.39 -8.93 -13.02
CA LEU A 58 -26.39 -8.18 -12.25
C LEU A 58 -26.21 -8.39 -10.75
N SER A 59 -26.24 -9.65 -10.29
CA SER A 59 -26.06 -10.02 -8.88
C SER A 59 -24.67 -9.74 -8.30
N MET A 60 -23.66 -9.53 -9.16
CA MET A 60 -22.38 -8.96 -8.77
C MET A 60 -22.52 -7.46 -8.49
N CYS A 61 -23.09 -6.69 -9.43
CA CYS A 61 -23.31 -5.25 -9.32
C CYS A 61 -24.20 -4.87 -8.14
N GLU A 62 -25.38 -5.48 -8.02
CA GLU A 62 -26.31 -5.34 -6.87
C GLU A 62 -25.59 -5.59 -5.54
N GLY A 63 -24.83 -6.70 -5.47
CA GLY A 63 -24.12 -7.09 -4.26
C GLY A 63 -23.03 -6.09 -3.87
N LEU A 64 -22.34 -5.50 -4.85
CA LEU A 64 -21.33 -4.45 -4.64
C LEU A 64 -21.99 -3.12 -4.25
N GLN A 65 -23.08 -2.72 -4.91
CA GLN A 65 -23.88 -1.55 -4.54
C GLN A 65 -24.36 -1.64 -3.09
N CYS A 66 -24.99 -2.76 -2.70
CA CYS A 66 -25.41 -3.04 -1.33
C CYS A 66 -24.24 -3.03 -0.33
N TYR A 67 -23.06 -3.50 -0.73
CA TYR A 67 -21.85 -3.43 0.11
C TYR A 67 -21.40 -1.98 0.34
N ILE A 68 -21.30 -1.17 -0.72
CA ILE A 68 -20.86 0.22 -0.63
C ILE A 68 -21.90 1.07 0.13
N MET A 69 -23.19 0.90 -0.15
CA MET A 69 -24.29 1.55 0.60
C MET A 69 -24.18 1.29 2.12
N ARG A 70 -24.07 0.02 2.54
CA ARG A 70 -23.90 -0.34 3.96
C ARG A 70 -22.62 0.25 4.54
N LYS A 71 -21.52 0.29 3.79
CA LYS A 71 -20.28 0.94 4.25
C LYS A 71 -20.44 2.45 4.43
N MET A 72 -21.00 3.17 3.46
CA MET A 72 -21.24 4.61 3.56
C MET A 72 -22.16 4.94 4.74
N ALA A 73 -23.28 4.23 4.91
CA ALA A 73 -24.19 4.40 6.05
C ALA A 73 -23.50 4.10 7.40
N THR A 74 -22.68 3.04 7.47
CA THR A 74 -21.89 2.71 8.68
C THR A 74 -20.87 3.79 9.01
N HIS A 75 -20.25 4.40 8.00
CA HIS A 75 -19.32 5.52 8.20
C HIS A 75 -20.06 6.79 8.63
N LYS A 76 -21.17 7.15 7.99
CA LYS A 76 -21.98 8.32 8.34
C LYS A 76 -22.42 8.30 9.81
N LYS A 77 -23.03 7.20 10.27
CA LYS A 77 -23.40 6.99 11.69
C LYS A 77 -22.22 7.09 12.67
N LYS A 78 -21.01 6.69 12.27
CA LYS A 78 -19.79 6.81 13.09
C LYS A 78 -19.19 8.22 13.10
N LEU A 79 -19.56 9.09 12.16
CA LEU A 79 -19.07 10.46 12.04
C LEU A 79 -20.02 11.47 12.69
N GLU A 80 -21.31 11.14 12.81
CA GLU A 80 -22.33 11.89 13.55
C GLU A 80 -21.93 12.08 15.02
N ALA A 81 -21.51 11.01 15.71
CA ALA A 81 -21.11 11.05 17.12
C ALA A 81 -19.72 11.69 17.40
N HIS A 82 -18.97 12.14 16.39
CA HIS A 82 -17.62 12.69 16.59
C HIS A 82 -17.58 14.21 16.43
N ILE A 83 -17.40 14.91 17.55
CA ILE A 83 -17.43 16.38 17.64
C ILE A 83 -16.11 17.05 17.20
N ARG A 84 -14.96 16.41 17.45
CA ARG A 84 -13.63 17.05 17.37
C ARG A 84 -13.23 17.44 15.94
N PRO A 85 -12.49 18.55 15.72
CA PRO A 85 -12.23 19.09 14.37
C PRO A 85 -11.31 18.20 13.51
N LEU A 86 -10.42 17.42 14.15
CA LEU A 86 -9.58 16.42 13.49
C LEU A 86 -10.21 15.03 13.57
N ALA A 87 -10.00 14.24 12.52
CA ALA A 87 -10.44 12.86 12.48
C ALA A 87 -9.69 11.97 13.51
N PRO A 88 -10.31 10.89 14.02
CA PRO A 88 -9.77 10.11 15.14
C PRO A 88 -8.33 9.64 14.97
N VAL A 89 -7.94 9.18 13.77
CA VAL A 89 -6.60 8.65 13.49
C VAL A 89 -5.56 9.78 13.47
N GLN A 90 -5.90 10.92 12.88
CA GLN A 90 -5.06 12.11 12.78
C GLN A 90 -4.87 12.77 14.15
N HIS A 91 -5.94 12.86 14.94
CA HIS A 91 -5.91 13.35 16.32
C HIS A 91 -5.03 12.44 17.21
N LYS A 92 -5.26 11.13 17.19
CA LYS A 92 -4.42 10.14 17.90
C LYS A 92 -2.95 10.24 17.48
N LYS A 93 -2.69 10.41 16.18
CA LYS A 93 -1.32 10.57 15.64
C LYS A 93 -0.64 11.84 16.13
N LEU A 94 -1.36 12.96 16.19
CA LEU A 94 -0.86 14.24 16.69
C LEU A 94 -0.48 14.14 18.17
N ASP A 95 -1.39 13.65 19.02
CA ASP A 95 -1.20 13.63 20.47
C ASP A 95 -0.25 12.54 20.95
N GLN A 96 -0.26 11.34 20.34
CA GLN A 96 0.53 10.21 20.85
C GLN A 96 1.91 10.10 20.19
N PHE A 97 2.10 10.65 18.98
CA PHE A 97 3.35 10.46 18.22
C PHE A 97 4.06 11.74 17.80
N ILE A 98 3.41 12.92 17.84
CA ILE A 98 4.01 14.19 17.42
C ILE A 98 4.25 15.13 18.60
N LYS A 99 3.20 15.52 19.36
CA LYS A 99 3.32 16.42 20.53
C LYS A 99 4.36 15.92 21.57
N PRO A 100 4.42 14.64 21.97
CA PRO A 100 5.41 14.16 22.94
C PRO A 100 6.86 14.26 22.44
N LYS A 101 7.06 14.45 21.13
CA LYS A 101 8.38 14.58 20.49
C LYS A 101 8.76 16.02 20.17
N SER A 102 7.88 17.01 20.38
CA SER A 102 8.21 18.43 20.20
C SER A 102 8.88 19.04 21.42
N HIS A 103 8.60 18.56 22.64
CA HIS A 103 9.22 19.07 23.88
C HIS A 103 10.76 18.98 23.90
N LYS A 104 11.35 18.09 23.07
CA LYS A 104 12.81 17.97 22.91
C LYS A 104 13.43 19.03 21.98
N TRP A 105 12.63 19.99 21.48
CA TRP A 105 13.04 20.99 20.50
C TRP A 105 12.74 22.41 20.99
N ARG A 106 13.77 23.27 21.01
CA ARG A 106 13.67 24.70 21.36
C ARG A 106 13.45 25.52 20.09
N ALA A 107 12.30 26.16 19.96
CA ALA A 107 12.02 27.10 18.88
C ALA A 107 12.51 28.51 19.24
N ILE A 108 13.28 29.12 18.34
CA ILE A 108 13.75 30.50 18.40
C ILE A 108 13.13 31.25 17.22
N TRP A 109 12.55 32.42 17.48
CA TRP A 109 11.96 33.27 16.45
C TRP A 109 13.06 33.98 15.65
N ALA A 110 12.88 34.10 14.33
CA ALA A 110 13.90 34.64 13.43
C ALA A 110 13.88 36.17 13.25
N GLY A 111 12.97 36.88 13.92
CA GLY A 111 12.86 38.36 13.85
C GLY A 111 11.92 38.89 12.76
N ASP A 112 11.15 38.03 12.08
CA ASP A 112 10.22 38.44 11.03
C ASP A 112 8.94 39.10 11.56
N SER A 113 8.46 40.15 10.89
CA SER A 113 7.34 41.00 11.35
C SER A 113 6.02 40.24 11.56
N GLU A 114 5.74 39.22 10.74
CA GLU A 114 4.56 38.34 10.91
C GLU A 114 4.70 37.35 12.08
N ARG A 115 5.92 37.18 12.61
CA ARG A 115 6.28 36.21 13.67
C ARG A 115 6.00 34.76 13.28
N VAL A 116 6.28 34.39 12.03
CA VAL A 116 6.02 33.06 11.45
C VAL A 116 7.29 32.28 11.11
N LEU A 117 8.47 32.89 11.12
CA LEU A 117 9.76 32.21 10.89
C LEU A 117 10.46 31.81 12.19
N PHE A 118 10.86 30.54 12.27
CA PHE A 118 11.55 29.98 13.44
C PHE A 118 12.71 29.07 13.03
N GLU A 119 13.86 29.20 13.71
CA GLU A 119 14.86 28.14 13.75
C GLU A 119 14.60 27.26 14.99
N VAL A 120 14.51 25.95 14.77
CA VAL A 120 14.09 24.98 15.79
C VAL A 120 15.23 24.00 16.06
N HIS A 121 15.77 24.05 17.28
CA HIS A 121 17.01 23.37 17.67
C HIS A 121 16.74 22.15 18.56
N SER A 122 17.55 21.11 18.42
CA SER A 122 17.67 20.01 19.40
C SER A 122 19.06 19.39 19.25
N GLN A 123 19.86 19.42 20.32
CA GLN A 123 21.27 18.98 20.28
C GLN A 123 21.99 19.63 19.07
N ASN A 124 22.69 18.85 18.26
CA ASN A 124 23.46 19.32 17.11
C ASN A 124 22.61 19.47 15.82
N HIS A 125 21.27 19.59 15.95
CA HIS A 125 20.35 19.73 14.82
C HIS A 125 19.56 21.03 14.89
N LYS A 126 19.57 21.79 13.79
CA LYS A 126 18.72 22.97 13.57
C LYS A 126 17.84 22.78 12.35
N VAL A 127 16.59 23.26 12.41
CA VAL A 127 15.56 23.04 11.39
C VAL A 127 14.73 24.29 11.23
N GLY A 128 14.61 24.82 10.01
CA GLY A 128 13.72 25.94 9.72
C GLY A 128 12.25 25.52 9.72
N VAL A 129 11.40 26.42 10.21
CA VAL A 129 9.93 26.32 10.18
C VAL A 129 9.36 27.65 9.70
N ASN A 130 8.39 27.60 8.79
CA ASN A 130 7.53 28.75 8.46
C ASN A 130 6.07 28.37 8.75
N LEU A 131 5.43 29.08 9.68
CA LEU A 131 4.07 28.78 10.13
C LEU A 131 3.00 29.19 9.10
N HIS A 132 3.17 30.32 8.42
CA HIS A 132 2.27 30.84 7.39
C HIS A 132 2.19 29.87 6.20
N LYS A 133 3.34 29.59 5.58
CA LYS A 133 3.51 28.69 4.42
C LYS A 133 3.35 27.21 4.79
N ARG A 134 3.18 26.90 6.08
CA ARG A 134 3.02 25.54 6.64
C ARG A 134 4.15 24.58 6.21
N THR A 135 5.39 25.07 6.24
CA THR A 135 6.57 24.32 5.80
C THR A 135 7.60 24.12 6.91
N CYS A 136 8.42 23.08 6.75
CA CYS A 136 9.56 22.81 7.61
C CYS A 136 10.67 22.11 6.81
N THR A 137 11.95 22.41 7.10
CA THR A 137 13.10 21.82 6.38
C THR A 137 13.16 20.29 6.45
N CYS A 138 12.49 19.66 7.43
CA CYS A 138 12.39 18.19 7.49
C CYS A 138 11.39 17.57 6.48
N ASN A 139 10.72 18.38 5.67
CA ASN A 139 9.70 18.05 4.65
C ASN A 139 8.43 17.29 5.14
N VAL A 140 8.41 16.80 6.38
CA VAL A 140 7.29 15.99 6.91
C VAL A 140 5.95 16.73 6.89
N TRP A 141 5.93 18.05 7.13
CA TRP A 141 4.67 18.81 7.17
C TRP A 141 4.07 18.93 5.77
N GLN A 142 4.88 19.32 4.78
CA GLN A 142 4.49 19.44 3.38
C GLN A 142 3.96 18.12 2.81
N LEU A 143 4.64 17.01 3.12
CA LEU A 143 4.32 15.64 2.71
C LEU A 143 3.08 15.03 3.40
N THR A 144 2.77 15.41 4.65
CA THR A 144 1.70 14.77 5.44
C THR A 144 0.47 15.64 5.67
N GLY A 145 0.56 16.94 5.41
CA GLY A 145 -0.45 17.91 5.83
C GLY A 145 -0.60 18.07 7.35
N MET A 146 0.20 17.36 8.17
CA MET A 146 0.19 17.45 9.64
C MET A 146 1.43 18.22 10.11
N PRO A 147 1.31 19.17 11.05
CA PRO A 147 2.47 19.79 11.69
C PRO A 147 3.46 18.73 12.20
N CYS A 148 4.73 18.86 11.83
CA CYS A 148 5.78 17.97 12.32
C CYS A 148 6.20 18.36 13.76
N ARG A 149 7.02 17.55 14.42
CA ARG A 149 7.49 17.84 15.80
C ARG A 149 8.16 19.22 15.94
N HIS A 150 8.84 19.70 14.89
CA HIS A 150 9.48 21.03 14.87
C HIS A 150 8.44 22.14 14.77
N ALA A 151 7.45 21.98 13.88
CA ALA A 151 6.34 22.90 13.73
C ALA A 151 5.48 22.99 15.01
N VAL A 152 5.24 21.86 15.68
CA VAL A 152 4.54 21.84 16.97
C VAL A 152 5.33 22.59 18.06
N ALA A 153 6.67 22.53 18.07
CA ALA A 153 7.48 23.32 19.00
C ALA A 153 7.38 24.84 18.73
N ALA A 154 7.39 25.26 17.46
CA ALA A 154 7.18 26.66 17.08
C ALA A 154 5.75 27.15 17.40
N LEU A 155 4.73 26.34 17.11
CA LEU A 155 3.33 26.62 17.44
C LEU A 155 3.12 26.74 18.96
N ALA A 156 3.74 25.87 19.76
CA ALA A 156 3.70 25.96 21.22
C ALA A 156 4.38 27.23 21.74
N LYS A 157 5.51 27.65 21.15
CA LYS A 157 6.18 28.93 21.49
C LYS A 157 5.33 30.17 21.16
N MET A 158 4.35 30.03 20.27
CA MET A 158 3.34 31.05 19.91
C MET A 158 1.98 30.84 20.59
N CYS A 159 1.84 29.85 21.49
CA CYS A 159 0.57 29.48 22.13
C CYS A 159 -0.57 29.11 21.15
N LEU A 160 -0.24 28.68 19.93
CA LEU A 160 -1.19 28.38 18.86
C LEU A 160 -1.71 26.93 18.89
N LYS A 161 -3.02 26.76 18.72
CA LYS A 161 -3.67 25.43 18.63
C LYS A 161 -3.19 24.69 17.37
N THR A 162 -2.46 23.59 17.58
CA THR A 162 -1.82 22.78 16.53
C THR A 162 -2.79 22.23 15.47
N GLU A 163 -4.04 22.06 15.86
CA GLU A 163 -5.14 21.49 15.10
C GLU A 163 -5.50 22.38 13.90
N ASN A 164 -5.43 23.71 14.07
CA ASN A 164 -5.73 24.71 13.03
C ASN A 164 -4.70 24.70 11.88
N PHE A 165 -3.51 24.16 12.15
CA PHE A 165 -2.36 24.11 11.24
C PHE A 165 -2.29 22.81 10.42
N VAL A 166 -3.22 21.88 10.67
CA VAL A 166 -3.46 20.69 9.84
C VAL A 166 -4.10 21.08 8.50
N HIS A 167 -3.81 20.32 7.44
CA HIS A 167 -4.35 20.52 6.10
C HIS A 167 -5.84 20.17 6.00
N LYS A 168 -6.61 20.95 5.23
CA LYS A 168 -8.08 20.83 5.13
C LYS A 168 -8.60 19.42 4.85
N TRP A 169 -7.93 18.62 4.02
CA TRP A 169 -8.32 17.23 3.72
C TRP A 169 -8.23 16.24 4.89
N LEU A 170 -7.68 16.65 6.03
CA LEU A 170 -7.47 15.81 7.22
C LEU A 170 -8.39 16.20 8.39
N THR A 171 -9.26 17.20 8.18
CA THR A 171 -10.31 17.58 9.13
C THR A 171 -11.50 16.63 9.05
N MET A 172 -12.35 16.67 10.07
CA MET A 172 -13.64 15.98 10.06
C MET A 172 -14.63 16.54 9.03
N GLU A 173 -14.49 17.82 8.66
CA GLU A 173 -15.30 18.46 7.62
C GLU A 173 -15.09 17.78 6.26
N ALA A 174 -13.84 17.61 5.82
CA ALA A 174 -13.53 16.93 4.55
C ALA A 174 -14.01 15.47 4.53
N ILE A 175 -13.97 14.79 5.67
CA ILE A 175 -14.47 13.41 5.80
C ILE A 175 -16.01 13.38 5.80
N ARG A 176 -16.69 14.31 6.49
CA ARG A 176 -18.15 14.44 6.41
C ARG A 176 -18.61 14.76 4.99
N ALA A 177 -17.91 15.64 4.27
CA ALA A 177 -18.15 15.91 2.86
C ALA A 177 -18.00 14.64 2.00
N THR A 178 -16.92 13.87 2.20
CA THR A 178 -16.66 12.60 1.50
C THR A 178 -17.77 11.56 1.68
N TYR A 179 -18.41 11.52 2.85
CA TYR A 179 -19.53 10.60 3.18
C TYR A 179 -20.91 11.29 3.20
N SER A 180 -21.03 12.51 2.64
CA SER A 180 -22.30 13.26 2.62
C SER A 180 -23.30 12.65 1.64
N HIS A 181 -22.84 12.33 0.44
CA HIS A 181 -23.59 11.71 -0.64
C HIS A 181 -24.10 10.31 -0.26
N CYS A 182 -25.20 9.91 -0.89
CA CYS A 182 -25.77 8.58 -0.75
C CYS A 182 -25.91 7.95 -2.13
N ILE A 183 -25.59 6.65 -2.24
CA ILE A 183 -25.92 5.85 -3.43
C ILE A 183 -27.44 5.71 -3.47
N LYS A 184 -28.06 6.10 -4.60
CA LYS A 184 -29.49 5.91 -4.82
C LYS A 184 -29.85 4.41 -4.79
N PRO A 185 -31.02 4.03 -4.27
CA PRO A 185 -31.52 2.67 -4.46
C PRO A 185 -31.73 2.39 -5.96
N VAL A 186 -31.67 1.12 -6.32
CA VAL A 186 -32.11 0.61 -7.61
C VAL A 186 -33.25 -0.36 -7.31
N ASN A 187 -34.38 -0.20 -7.99
CA ASN A 187 -35.56 -1.04 -7.79
C ASN A 187 -35.33 -2.44 -8.38
N SER A 188 -36.21 -3.38 -8.06
CA SER A 188 -36.37 -4.65 -8.78
C SER A 188 -36.79 -4.43 -10.25
N GLU A 189 -36.53 -5.42 -11.09
CA GLU A 189 -36.82 -5.42 -12.54
C GLU A 189 -38.29 -5.10 -12.87
N GLU A 190 -39.21 -5.52 -12.00
CA GLU A 190 -40.65 -5.25 -12.07
C GLU A 190 -41.03 -3.75 -12.06
N TYR A 191 -40.13 -2.86 -11.63
CA TYR A 191 -40.31 -1.40 -11.64
C TYR A 191 -39.36 -0.68 -12.61
N TRP A 192 -38.68 -1.37 -13.51
CA TRP A 192 -37.81 -0.74 -14.50
C TRP A 192 -38.61 -0.27 -15.72
N THR A 193 -38.34 0.95 -16.18
CA THR A 193 -38.95 1.51 -17.39
C THR A 193 -38.54 0.69 -18.63
N PRO A 194 -39.47 0.06 -19.36
CA PRO A 194 -39.15 -0.65 -20.61
C PRO A 194 -38.40 0.28 -21.58
N THR A 195 -37.38 -0.25 -22.24
CA THR A 195 -36.49 0.54 -23.09
C THR A 195 -36.41 -0.06 -24.48
N ASN A 196 -36.58 0.78 -25.52
CA ASN A 196 -36.63 0.35 -26.92
C ASN A 196 -35.25 -0.02 -27.52
N VAL A 197 -34.18 -0.03 -26.72
CA VAL A 197 -32.87 -0.52 -27.17
C VAL A 197 -32.88 -2.05 -27.31
N PRO A 198 -32.19 -2.61 -28.32
CA PRO A 198 -32.12 -4.05 -28.50
C PRO A 198 -31.52 -4.73 -27.28
N ARG A 199 -32.15 -5.82 -26.81
CA ARG A 199 -31.64 -6.60 -25.67
C ARG A 199 -30.21 -7.09 -25.95
N PRO A 200 -29.29 -7.00 -24.97
CA PRO A 200 -27.92 -7.47 -25.16
C PRO A 200 -27.93 -8.97 -25.47
N LEU A 201 -27.29 -9.36 -26.58
CA LEU A 201 -27.17 -10.76 -26.96
C LEU A 201 -26.45 -11.56 -25.85
N PRO A 202 -26.87 -12.81 -25.59
CA PRO A 202 -26.20 -13.63 -24.58
C PRO A 202 -24.71 -13.80 -24.91
N PRO A 203 -23.79 -13.62 -23.95
CA PRO A 203 -22.36 -13.76 -24.20
C PRO A 203 -22.05 -15.12 -24.81
N THR A 204 -21.34 -15.15 -25.94
CA THR A 204 -21.04 -16.40 -26.67
C THR A 204 -20.37 -17.42 -25.74
N ILE A 205 -21.09 -18.47 -25.37
CA ILE A 205 -20.67 -19.44 -24.34
C ILE A 205 -19.61 -20.39 -24.93
N LYS A 206 -18.40 -19.87 -25.13
CA LYS A 206 -17.22 -20.68 -25.44
C LYS A 206 -16.94 -21.58 -24.24
N ARG A 207 -17.14 -22.89 -24.39
CA ARG A 207 -16.74 -23.90 -23.38
C ARG A 207 -15.25 -23.71 -23.08
N ALA A 208 -14.94 -23.18 -21.90
CA ALA A 208 -13.57 -23.11 -21.45
C ALA A 208 -13.06 -24.55 -21.22
N ALA A 209 -11.96 -24.93 -21.87
CA ALA A 209 -11.37 -26.27 -21.78
C ALA A 209 -10.95 -26.70 -20.36
N HIS A 210 -11.02 -25.78 -19.38
CA HIS A 210 -10.88 -26.08 -17.96
C HIS A 210 -11.80 -25.21 -17.10
N ARG A 211 -12.14 -25.75 -15.91
CA ARG A 211 -12.82 -25.04 -14.80
C ARG A 211 -12.21 -23.64 -14.57
N PRO A 212 -13.02 -22.56 -14.50
CA PRO A 212 -12.53 -21.21 -14.26
C PRO A 212 -11.61 -21.10 -13.03
N LYS A 213 -10.38 -20.60 -13.24
CA LYS A 213 -9.37 -20.50 -12.17
C LYS A 213 -9.70 -19.32 -11.25
N MET A 214 -10.24 -19.60 -10.06
CA MET A 214 -10.61 -18.58 -9.06
C MET A 214 -9.43 -17.74 -8.52
N LYS A 215 -8.19 -18.23 -8.66
CA LYS A 215 -6.96 -17.49 -8.29
C LYS A 215 -6.57 -16.53 -9.41
N ARG A 216 -6.19 -15.30 -9.06
CA ARG A 216 -5.59 -14.33 -10.01
C ARG A 216 -4.41 -15.00 -10.74
N ARG A 217 -4.23 -14.69 -12.04
CA ARG A 217 -2.97 -15.01 -12.74
C ARG A 217 -1.84 -14.28 -12.01
N ALA A 218 -1.01 -15.02 -11.28
CA ALA A 218 0.19 -14.48 -10.67
C ALA A 218 1.11 -13.95 -11.79
N ASP A 219 1.68 -12.78 -11.56
CA ASP A 219 2.70 -12.18 -12.41
C ASP A 219 3.95 -13.09 -12.45
N PRO A 220 4.77 -13.10 -13.53
CA PRO A 220 6.03 -13.85 -13.56
C PRO A 220 6.89 -13.67 -12.30
N VAL A 221 7.07 -12.43 -11.84
CA VAL A 221 7.90 -12.10 -10.66
C VAL A 221 7.30 -12.68 -9.37
N GLU A 222 5.98 -12.71 -9.26
CA GLU A 222 5.28 -13.33 -8.13
C GLU A 222 5.43 -14.86 -8.10
N ARG A 223 5.48 -15.51 -9.27
CA ARG A 223 5.67 -16.96 -9.37
C ARG A 223 7.04 -17.34 -8.86
N GLU A 224 8.09 -16.66 -9.30
CA GLU A 224 9.47 -16.88 -8.87
C GLU A 224 9.60 -16.80 -7.33
N MET A 225 9.15 -15.69 -6.74
CA MET A 225 9.10 -15.51 -5.27
C MET A 225 8.33 -16.63 -4.53
N SER A 226 7.26 -17.15 -5.14
CA SER A 226 6.46 -18.23 -4.54
C SER A 226 7.21 -19.57 -4.50
N THR A 227 8.09 -19.85 -5.47
CA THR A 227 8.91 -21.07 -5.48
C THR A 227 9.94 -21.04 -4.35
N THR A 228 10.56 -19.87 -4.09
CA THR A 228 11.55 -19.68 -3.02
C THR A 228 10.93 -19.89 -1.63
N LYS A 229 9.74 -19.33 -1.38
CA LYS A 229 8.99 -19.58 -0.13
C LYS A 229 8.57 -21.05 0.03
N SER A 230 8.25 -21.72 -1.08
CA SER A 230 7.96 -23.16 -1.10
C SER A 230 9.17 -24.03 -0.74
N LYS A 231 10.36 -23.70 -1.30
CA LYS A 231 11.64 -24.35 -0.95
C LYS A 231 11.98 -24.15 0.53
N ALA A 232 11.86 -22.93 1.06
CA ALA A 232 12.11 -22.62 2.47
C ALA A 232 11.19 -23.40 3.44
N ARG A 233 9.91 -23.56 3.11
CA ARG A 233 8.98 -24.40 3.92
C ARG A 233 9.34 -25.89 3.88
N LYS A 234 9.77 -26.43 2.72
CA LYS A 234 10.27 -27.82 2.65
C LYS A 234 11.56 -28.02 3.45
N ALA A 235 12.49 -27.06 3.43
CA ALA A 235 13.72 -27.11 4.22
C ALA A 235 13.44 -27.17 5.74
N LYS A 236 12.59 -26.28 6.27
CA LYS A 236 12.20 -26.29 7.69
C LYS A 236 11.50 -27.59 8.11
N LYS A 237 10.69 -28.20 7.24
CA LYS A 237 10.04 -29.50 7.54
C LYS A 237 11.00 -30.70 7.48
N LYS A 238 12.14 -30.60 6.77
CA LYS A 238 13.23 -31.61 6.88
C LYS A 238 14.00 -31.47 8.19
N LEU A 239 14.47 -30.25 8.53
CA LEU A 239 15.24 -30.01 9.75
C LEU A 239 14.49 -30.43 11.03
N SER A 240 13.17 -30.24 11.04
CA SER A 240 12.26 -30.68 12.12
C SER A 240 12.06 -32.20 12.24
N LYS A 241 12.54 -33.01 11.28
CA LYS A 241 12.51 -34.48 11.36
C LYS A 241 13.80 -35.02 11.97
N ASN A 242 14.96 -34.64 11.41
CA ASN A 242 16.28 -35.09 11.88
C ASN A 242 16.48 -34.88 13.40
N HIS A 243 16.11 -33.71 13.93
CA HIS A 243 16.21 -33.40 15.36
C HIS A 243 15.33 -34.30 16.26
N ARG A 244 14.34 -35.02 15.71
CA ARG A 244 13.52 -36.00 16.45
C ARG A 244 14.09 -37.42 16.41
N GLU A 245 14.98 -37.71 15.46
CA GLU A 245 15.62 -39.02 15.28
C GLU A 245 16.98 -39.10 16.02
N GLU A 246 17.64 -37.96 16.29
CA GLU A 246 18.90 -37.89 17.07
C GLU A 246 18.72 -37.94 18.61
N ILE A 247 17.50 -37.85 19.14
CA ILE A 247 17.22 -37.86 20.59
C ILE A 247 16.89 -39.27 21.14
N SER A 248 16.66 -40.25 20.26
CA SER A 248 16.21 -41.61 20.64
C SER A 248 17.33 -42.65 20.76
N VAL A 249 18.61 -42.25 20.82
CA VAL A 249 19.77 -43.17 20.77
C VAL A 249 20.60 -43.13 22.07
N SER A 250 19.99 -42.79 23.20
CA SER A 250 20.69 -42.69 24.50
C SER A 250 19.82 -43.10 25.71
N GLN A 251 19.32 -44.34 25.71
CA GLN A 251 18.77 -45.02 26.91
C GLN A 251 18.64 -46.54 26.70
N SER A 252 18.59 -47.28 27.83
CA SER A 252 18.46 -48.75 27.99
C SER A 252 19.61 -49.64 27.47
N ALA A 253 19.93 -50.67 28.26
CA ALA A 253 21.11 -51.54 28.14
C ALA A 253 20.80 -52.96 27.62
N SER A 254 21.85 -53.75 27.42
CA SER A 254 21.93 -55.20 27.12
C SER A 254 21.47 -56.08 28.32
N PRO A 255 21.55 -57.45 28.31
CA PRO A 255 21.99 -58.38 27.24
C PRO A 255 21.14 -59.68 27.02
N ALA A 256 21.40 -60.38 25.89
CA ALA A 256 21.26 -61.83 25.56
C ALA A 256 21.42 -61.96 24.02
N GLU A 257 22.22 -62.82 23.38
CA GLU A 257 22.32 -64.31 23.41
C GLU A 257 21.05 -65.02 22.87
N GLU A 258 21.05 -65.76 21.75
CA GLU A 258 22.09 -66.02 20.71
C GLU A 258 21.52 -65.65 19.28
N ALA A 259 21.67 -66.29 18.11
CA ALA A 259 22.27 -67.58 17.73
C ALA A 259 22.99 -67.63 16.35
N ALA A 260 23.81 -68.67 16.17
CA ALA A 260 24.49 -69.18 14.96
C ALA A 260 23.87 -68.89 13.57
N GLY A 261 24.66 -68.79 12.48
CA GLY A 261 26.12 -68.78 12.37
C GLY A 261 26.68 -69.29 11.01
N LYS A 262 27.95 -68.96 10.71
CA LYS A 262 28.78 -69.41 9.54
C LYS A 262 28.31 -68.87 8.17
N ASN A 263 29.15 -68.50 7.19
CA ASN A 263 30.62 -68.51 6.98
C ASN A 263 30.94 -67.44 5.87
N SER A 264 32.17 -67.05 5.46
CA SER A 264 33.57 -67.32 5.85
C SER A 264 34.55 -66.38 5.09
N ASN A 265 35.76 -66.20 5.63
CA ASN A 265 37.04 -65.79 4.98
C ASN A 265 37.15 -64.44 4.21
N ASP A 266 37.96 -63.53 4.78
CA ASP A 266 39.24 -62.96 4.26
C ASP A 266 39.40 -62.72 2.74
N ASN A 267 40.04 -61.65 2.22
CA ASN A 267 41.12 -60.79 2.75
C ASN A 267 41.24 -59.49 1.86
N PRO A 268 42.33 -58.70 1.90
CA PRO A 268 42.79 -57.67 2.86
C PRO A 268 42.43 -56.21 2.42
N PRO A 269 42.79 -55.13 3.16
CA PRO A 269 42.36 -53.76 2.83
C PRO A 269 43.29 -53.00 1.87
N THR A 270 42.72 -52.17 0.99
CA THR A 270 43.46 -51.24 0.09
C THR A 270 43.19 -49.78 0.45
N VAL A 271 44.22 -49.08 0.94
CA VAL A 271 44.14 -47.63 1.22
C VAL A 271 44.16 -46.85 -0.10
N ARG A 272 43.24 -45.88 -0.28
CA ARG A 272 43.30 -44.95 -1.41
C ARG A 272 42.93 -43.51 -1.02
N GLU A 273 43.98 -42.76 -0.70
CA GLU A 273 44.21 -41.32 -0.92
C GLU A 273 42.98 -40.39 -1.13
N LYS A 274 42.78 -39.43 -0.20
CA LYS A 274 41.77 -38.37 -0.33
C LYS A 274 42.27 -37.21 -1.19
N GLN A 275 42.02 -37.25 -2.50
CA GLN A 275 42.21 -36.08 -3.36
C GLN A 275 41.15 -35.00 -3.07
N GLN A 276 41.59 -33.74 -2.91
CA GLN A 276 40.69 -32.60 -2.67
C GLN A 276 40.06 -32.11 -3.98
N ILE A 277 38.73 -32.28 -4.13
CA ILE A 277 38.00 -31.68 -5.25
C ILE A 277 37.68 -30.21 -4.95
N VAL A 278 38.45 -29.31 -5.57
CA VAL A 278 38.16 -27.86 -5.57
C VAL A 278 36.84 -27.61 -6.32
N ARG A 279 35.94 -26.82 -5.73
CA ARG A 279 34.70 -26.40 -6.41
C ARG A 279 34.94 -25.17 -7.28
N PRO A 280 34.50 -25.15 -8.54
CA PRO A 280 34.49 -23.92 -9.34
C PRO A 280 33.47 -22.91 -8.80
N PRO A 281 33.65 -21.60 -9.06
CA PRO A 281 32.70 -20.57 -8.66
C PRO A 281 31.36 -20.70 -9.40
N ALA A 282 30.28 -20.24 -8.77
CA ALA A 282 28.95 -20.27 -9.36
C ALA A 282 28.81 -19.25 -10.52
N PRO A 283 28.08 -19.58 -11.61
CA PRO A 283 27.91 -18.67 -12.73
C PRO A 283 27.08 -17.43 -12.37
N SER A 284 27.41 -16.30 -12.99
CA SER A 284 26.72 -15.02 -12.82
C SER A 284 25.31 -15.05 -13.41
N PHE A 285 24.33 -14.54 -12.67
CA PHE A 285 22.94 -14.48 -13.12
C PHE A 285 22.70 -13.20 -13.94
N VAL A 286 22.51 -13.35 -15.25
CA VAL A 286 22.13 -12.25 -16.15
C VAL A 286 20.61 -12.23 -16.30
N PRO A 287 19.91 -11.14 -15.91
CA PRO A 287 18.46 -11.04 -16.10
C PRO A 287 18.10 -10.78 -17.57
N PRO A 288 16.95 -11.28 -18.08
CA PRO A 288 16.53 -11.07 -19.45
C PRO A 288 16.19 -9.59 -19.73
N PRO A 289 16.30 -9.14 -21.01
CA PRO A 289 15.96 -7.77 -21.39
C PRO A 289 14.46 -7.49 -21.23
N ILE A 290 14.13 -6.27 -20.82
CA ILE A 290 12.75 -5.80 -20.66
C ILE A 290 12.31 -5.18 -22.00
N PRO A 291 11.13 -5.52 -22.56
CA PRO A 291 10.62 -4.88 -23.77
C PRO A 291 10.35 -3.39 -23.53
N ALA A 292 10.59 -2.57 -24.56
CA ALA A 292 10.45 -1.11 -24.47
C ALA A 292 9.02 -0.68 -24.08
N PRO A 293 8.87 0.43 -23.31
CA PRO A 293 7.55 0.95 -22.97
C PRO A 293 6.84 1.48 -24.22
N GLY A 294 5.75 0.82 -24.61
CA GLY A 294 4.83 1.36 -25.62
C GLY A 294 4.20 2.68 -25.16
N PRO A 295 3.73 3.53 -26.11
CA PRO A 295 3.26 4.87 -25.78
C PRO A 295 2.06 4.85 -24.84
N THR A 296 2.21 5.50 -23.68
CA THR A 296 1.14 5.62 -22.68
C THR A 296 0.03 6.53 -23.21
N LEU A 297 -1.03 5.94 -23.76
CA LEU A 297 -2.26 6.64 -24.15
C LEU A 297 -3.01 7.14 -22.90
N TRP A 298 -2.58 8.30 -22.41
CA TRP A 298 -3.34 9.09 -21.45
C TRP A 298 -4.63 9.57 -22.10
N PHE A 299 -5.77 9.12 -21.56
CA PHE A 299 -7.09 9.62 -21.94
C PHE A 299 -7.19 11.11 -21.61
N LYS A 300 -6.99 11.98 -22.62
CA LYS A 300 -7.27 13.41 -22.50
C LYS A 300 -8.79 13.60 -22.48
N SER A 301 -9.39 13.69 -21.30
CA SER A 301 -10.77 14.14 -21.15
C SER A 301 -10.90 15.56 -21.71
N GLN A 302 -11.55 15.70 -22.86
CA GLN A 302 -11.94 17.02 -23.37
C GLN A 302 -13.00 17.63 -22.45
N PRO A 303 -12.98 18.96 -22.20
CA PRO A 303 -14.07 19.62 -21.52
C PRO A 303 -15.31 19.60 -22.43
N SER A 304 -16.47 19.25 -21.86
CA SER A 304 -17.75 19.39 -22.57
C SER A 304 -17.99 20.87 -22.85
N GLN A 305 -18.18 21.23 -24.12
CA GLN A 305 -18.77 22.53 -24.44
C GLN A 305 -20.23 22.52 -23.95
N ALA A 306 -20.68 23.65 -23.40
CA ALA A 306 -22.10 23.89 -23.17
C ALA A 306 -22.70 24.49 -24.46
N PRO A 307 -23.94 24.13 -24.84
CA PRO A 307 -24.59 24.75 -25.99
C PRO A 307 -24.87 26.24 -25.69
N ASN A 308 -24.56 27.12 -26.64
CA ASN A 308 -24.89 28.54 -26.55
C ASN A 308 -26.42 28.73 -26.56
N LEU A 309 -26.95 29.34 -25.51
CA LEU A 309 -28.27 29.96 -25.54
C LEU A 309 -28.16 31.30 -26.27
N MET A 310 -28.85 31.46 -27.40
CA MET A 310 -29.00 32.77 -28.03
C MET A 310 -29.95 33.64 -27.18
N PRO A 311 -29.67 34.94 -27.01
CA PRO A 311 -30.62 35.87 -26.41
C PRO A 311 -31.78 36.10 -27.38
N HIS A 312 -33.02 36.01 -26.88
CA HIS A 312 -34.20 36.45 -27.65
C HIS A 312 -34.16 37.97 -27.83
N SER A 313 -34.39 38.43 -29.07
CA SER A 313 -34.57 39.85 -29.38
C SER A 313 -35.97 40.31 -28.97
N SER A 314 -36.07 41.19 -27.98
CA SER A 314 -37.33 41.81 -27.57
C SER A 314 -37.75 42.91 -28.55
N GLN A 315 -38.60 42.58 -29.53
CA GLN A 315 -39.42 43.59 -30.21
C GLN A 315 -40.79 43.68 -29.51
N LEU A 316 -40.99 44.77 -28.76
CA LEU A 316 -42.33 45.22 -28.39
C LEU A 316 -42.81 46.17 -29.49
N GLN A 317 -43.80 45.76 -30.26
CA GLN A 317 -44.59 46.67 -31.08
C GLN A 317 -45.65 47.32 -30.19
N SER A 318 -45.82 48.63 -30.33
CA SER A 318 -46.92 49.39 -29.76
C SER A 318 -48.22 49.07 -30.50
N ASN A 319 -49.31 48.88 -29.75
CA ASN A 319 -50.67 49.21 -30.16
C ASN A 319 -51.40 49.73 -28.91
N ASP A 320 -52.21 50.77 -29.12
CA ASP A 320 -53.19 51.38 -28.20
C ASP A 320 -52.71 51.76 -26.78
#